data_AF-A0A935RLV6-F1
#
_entry.id   AF-A0A935RLV6-F1
#
_cell.length_a   1.000
_cell.length_b   1.000
_cell.length_c   1.000
_cell.angle_alpha   90.00
_cell.angle_beta   90.00
_cell.angle_gamma   90.00
#
_symmetry.space_group_name_H-M   'P 1'
#
loop_
_entity.id
_entity.type
_entity.pdbx_description
1 polymer ?
#
loop_
_entity_poly.entity_id
_entity_poly.type
_entity_poly.pdbx_seq_one_letter_code
_entity_poly.pdbx_strand_id
1 'polypeptide(L)'
;MKYQYRSISAFSRCLGLSLLITACCSLITAQTPAVGYTRWVNPFIGTGGHGHTFPGATMPFGMVQLSPDTRIDNWDGSSGYHYSDDIIYGFSHTHLSGTGIPDGCDILFMPTVGYPQLPRTRGNETPEKNYQSTFSHSNEKAEPGYYSVRLDKGDILAELTATSRVGFHRYTFQRKAEAAVVLDLKWRDKVLDSEFRIVDDKRIEGYRRSSSWAKNQIVYFVAEFSETFSTMSAGGNWNSSGAMKGTDMRAALHFRLGSRNKVLLKVAISHVSIEGARKNLAAELPGWDFDKVRSDAKAAWNKELSKIEVSGGTDAQTTTFYTALYHTMIQPNIFNDVDGRYKGHDGKVHQLSGYAGVSRPHVSKDPTARKNHPVRSKQRPPLLRK
;
A
#
# COMPACT_ATOMS: atom_id res chain seq x y z
N MET A 1 88.65 36.11 -25.50
CA MET A 1 89.51 36.08 -24.29
C MET A 1 88.93 35.07 -23.31
N LYS A 2 89.70 34.04 -22.94
CA LYS A 2 89.40 33.15 -21.80
C LYS A 2 89.49 33.96 -20.51
N TYR A 3 88.70 33.62 -19.48
CA TYR A 3 89.24 33.28 -18.15
C TYR A 3 88.23 32.46 -17.34
N GLN A 4 88.78 31.43 -16.69
CA GLN A 4 88.14 30.46 -15.82
C GLN A 4 88.20 30.89 -14.34
N TYR A 5 87.18 30.45 -13.60
CA TYR A 5 87.08 29.99 -12.20
C TYR A 5 87.82 30.69 -11.04
N ARG A 6 87.04 30.96 -9.99
CA ARG A 6 87.37 30.60 -8.60
C ARG A 6 86.10 30.13 -7.86
N SER A 7 86.24 29.02 -7.12
CA SER A 7 85.29 28.55 -6.11
C SER A 7 85.58 29.21 -4.76
N ILE A 8 84.56 29.31 -3.89
CA ILE A 8 84.47 28.63 -2.58
C ILE A 8 83.17 29.06 -1.87
N SER A 9 82.59 28.08 -1.21
CA SER A 9 81.33 27.93 -0.48
C SER A 9 81.09 28.87 0.73
N ALA A 10 79.82 29.21 0.98
CA ALA A 10 79.20 29.08 2.31
C ALA A 10 77.66 29.20 2.27
N PHE A 11 76.99 28.12 2.67
CA PHE A 11 75.74 28.02 3.43
C PHE A 11 74.71 29.18 3.40
N SER A 12 73.56 28.93 2.76
CA SER A 12 72.23 29.10 3.38
C SER A 12 71.16 28.38 2.56
N ARG A 13 70.43 27.47 3.21
CA ARG A 13 69.35 26.69 2.61
C ARG A 13 68.11 27.56 2.45
N CYS A 14 67.65 27.72 1.21
CA CYS A 14 66.29 28.15 0.88
C CYS A 14 65.31 26.99 1.10
N LEU A 15 64.41 27.11 2.06
CA LEU A 15 63.14 26.40 2.22
C LEU A 15 62.24 27.37 3.00
N GLY A 16 61.01 27.71 2.64
CA GLY A 16 60.17 27.38 1.50
C GLY A 16 58.96 28.32 1.57
N LEU A 17 58.58 28.87 0.42
CA LEU A 17 57.36 29.64 0.25
C LEU A 17 56.20 28.64 0.14
N SER A 18 55.33 28.56 1.14
CA SER A 18 54.11 27.75 1.08
C SER A 18 53.00 28.41 1.88
N LEU A 19 52.48 29.52 1.34
CA LEU A 19 51.19 30.06 1.77
C LEU A 19 50.11 29.14 1.17
N LEU A 20 49.69 28.14 1.96
CA LEU A 20 48.54 27.29 1.67
C LEU A 20 47.26 28.13 1.83
N ILE A 21 46.90 28.87 0.77
CA ILE A 21 45.50 29.27 0.57
C ILE A 21 44.81 28.04 -0.01
N THR A 22 44.37 27.14 0.87
CA THR A 22 43.46 26.08 0.50
C THR A 22 42.12 26.74 0.17
N ALA A 23 41.93 27.05 -1.11
CA ALA A 23 40.63 27.36 -1.67
C ALA A 23 39.73 26.15 -1.41
N CYS A 24 38.99 26.21 -0.31
CA CYS A 24 37.89 25.31 -0.03
C CYS A 24 36.77 25.69 -1.01
N CYS A 25 36.91 25.27 -2.27
CA CYS A 25 35.80 25.15 -3.20
C CYS A 25 34.85 24.13 -2.60
N SER A 26 33.97 24.61 -1.73
CA SER A 26 32.74 23.93 -1.39
C SER A 26 32.02 23.68 -2.71
N LEU A 27 32.17 22.47 -3.24
CA LEU A 27 31.26 21.90 -4.23
C LEU A 27 29.91 21.80 -3.53
N ILE A 28 29.19 22.91 -3.49
CA ILE A 28 27.74 22.90 -3.38
C ILE A 28 27.30 22.30 -4.70
N THR A 29 27.25 20.97 -4.75
CA THR A 29 26.40 20.30 -5.73
C THR A 29 25.00 20.79 -5.42
N ALA A 30 24.54 21.80 -6.15
CA ALA A 30 23.13 22.13 -6.20
C ALA A 30 22.43 20.84 -6.63
N GLN A 31 21.85 20.13 -5.66
CA GLN A 31 20.93 19.04 -5.97
C GLN A 31 19.82 19.70 -6.76
N THR A 32 19.79 19.45 -8.07
CA THR A 32 18.64 19.79 -8.90
C THR A 32 17.41 19.30 -8.14
N PRO A 33 16.43 20.16 -7.85
CA PRO A 33 15.23 19.71 -7.14
C PRO A 33 14.69 18.50 -7.89
N ALA A 34 14.57 17.36 -7.21
CA ALA A 34 14.05 16.15 -7.84
C ALA A 34 12.71 16.50 -8.49
N VAL A 35 12.62 16.32 -9.82
CA VAL A 35 11.39 16.60 -10.55
C VAL A 35 10.30 15.71 -9.94
N GLY A 36 9.26 16.31 -9.39
CA GLY A 36 8.14 15.58 -8.79
C GLY A 36 7.23 14.97 -9.85
N TYR A 37 7.67 13.90 -10.51
CA TYR A 37 6.93 13.19 -11.57
C TYR A 37 5.54 12.70 -11.11
N THR A 38 5.39 12.36 -9.83
CA THR A 38 4.09 11.94 -9.27
C THR A 38 2.99 12.99 -9.45
N ARG A 39 3.32 14.27 -9.63
CA ARG A 39 2.33 15.34 -9.87
C ARG A 39 1.57 15.18 -11.18
N TRP A 40 2.14 14.44 -12.13
CA TRP A 40 1.56 14.18 -13.45
C TRP A 40 0.73 12.90 -13.48
N VAL A 41 0.59 12.19 -12.36
CA VAL A 41 -0.23 10.99 -12.32
C VAL A 41 -1.61 11.34 -11.76
N ASN A 42 -2.65 10.96 -12.48
CA ASN A 42 -4.02 11.03 -12.02
C ASN A 42 -4.62 9.61 -11.93
N PRO A 43 -4.64 9.00 -10.72
CA PRO A 43 -5.18 7.65 -10.53
C PRO A 43 -6.68 7.49 -10.88
N PHE A 44 -7.44 8.57 -11.08
CA PHE A 44 -8.82 8.49 -11.52
C PHE A 44 -8.98 8.20 -13.02
N ILE A 45 -7.95 8.42 -13.85
CA ILE A 45 -8.04 8.15 -15.29
C ILE A 45 -8.21 6.63 -15.50
N GLY A 46 -9.32 6.23 -16.10
CA GLY A 46 -9.66 4.83 -16.32
C GLY A 46 -10.49 4.19 -15.19
N THR A 47 -10.91 4.96 -14.18
CA THR A 47 -11.81 4.46 -13.12
C THR A 47 -13.29 4.58 -13.48
N GLY A 48 -13.62 5.29 -14.57
CA GLY A 48 -14.96 5.32 -15.16
C GLY A 48 -14.96 4.74 -16.57
N GLY A 49 -16.15 4.66 -17.18
CA GLY A 49 -16.30 4.00 -18.48
C GLY A 49 -15.90 2.52 -18.36
N HIS A 50 -14.96 2.08 -19.18
CA HIS A 50 -14.59 0.66 -19.29
C HIS A 50 -13.10 0.41 -19.03
N GLY A 51 -12.44 1.31 -18.29
CA GLY A 51 -11.02 1.17 -17.95
C GLY A 51 -10.75 0.18 -16.83
N HIS A 52 -11.68 0.05 -15.87
CA HIS A 52 -11.60 -0.85 -14.70
C HIS A 52 -10.29 -0.72 -13.91
N THR A 53 -9.79 0.50 -13.74
CA THR A 53 -8.68 0.78 -12.81
C THR A 53 -9.23 1.14 -11.43
N PHE A 54 -8.35 1.36 -10.44
CA PHE A 54 -8.74 1.76 -9.09
C PHE A 54 -7.90 2.96 -8.62
N PRO A 55 -8.46 3.89 -7.83
CA PRO A 55 -7.76 5.11 -7.40
C PRO A 55 -6.93 4.92 -6.11
N GLY A 56 -7.03 3.76 -5.45
CA GLY A 56 -6.42 3.46 -4.17
C GLY A 56 -4.89 3.51 -4.11
N ALA A 57 -4.38 3.49 -2.89
CA ALA A 57 -2.96 3.53 -2.60
C ALA A 57 -2.28 2.17 -2.84
N THR A 58 -1.19 2.18 -3.60
CA THR A 58 -0.32 1.03 -3.79
C THR A 58 1.14 1.46 -3.98
N MET A 59 2.08 0.57 -3.69
CA MET A 59 3.48 0.71 -4.07
C MET A 59 3.69 0.22 -5.51
N PRO A 60 4.76 0.65 -6.21
CA PRO A 60 5.15 0.00 -7.45
C PRO A 60 5.25 -1.53 -7.24
N PHE A 61 4.46 -2.29 -8.00
CA PHE A 61 4.36 -3.74 -7.93
C PHE A 61 3.96 -4.29 -6.54
N GLY A 62 3.30 -3.50 -5.70
CA GLY A 62 2.92 -3.88 -4.33
C GLY A 62 1.91 -5.02 -4.25
N MET A 63 1.97 -5.83 -3.18
CA MET A 63 1.01 -6.89 -2.86
C MET A 63 -0.32 -6.32 -2.39
N VAL A 64 -0.29 -5.21 -1.65
CA VAL A 64 -1.48 -4.48 -1.21
C VAL A 64 -1.88 -3.46 -2.26
N GLN A 65 -3.16 -3.47 -2.62
CA GLN A 65 -3.81 -2.40 -3.38
C GLN A 65 -4.95 -1.88 -2.50
N LEU A 66 -4.67 -0.89 -1.66
CA LEU A 66 -5.64 -0.41 -0.68
C LEU A 66 -6.54 0.66 -1.32
N SER A 67 -7.77 0.28 -1.68
CA SER A 67 -8.68 1.11 -2.49
C SER A 67 -10.11 1.12 -1.93
N PRO A 68 -10.91 2.16 -2.20
CA PRO A 68 -12.36 2.13 -1.99
C PRO A 68 -13.07 1.14 -2.91
N ASP A 69 -14.16 0.58 -2.40
CA ASP A 69 -15.07 -0.31 -3.13
C ASP A 69 -16.46 0.35 -3.25
N THR A 70 -16.93 0.58 -4.48
CA THR A 70 -18.22 1.21 -4.80
C THR A 70 -19.20 0.26 -5.51
N ARG A 71 -18.76 -0.93 -5.97
CA ARG A 71 -19.61 -1.88 -6.69
C ARG A 71 -19.50 -3.32 -6.21
N ILE A 72 -20.68 -3.97 -6.07
CA ILE A 72 -20.80 -5.35 -5.56
C ILE A 72 -20.82 -6.42 -6.66
N ASP A 73 -21.51 -6.23 -7.79
CA ASP A 73 -21.56 -7.24 -8.86
C ASP A 73 -21.97 -6.61 -10.20
N ASN A 74 -20.99 -6.24 -11.01
CA ASN A 74 -21.16 -6.09 -12.45
C ASN A 74 -19.77 -6.05 -13.12
N TRP A 75 -19.76 -6.15 -14.44
CA TRP A 75 -18.55 -6.12 -15.25
C TRP A 75 -17.75 -4.82 -15.07
N ASP A 76 -18.44 -3.67 -15.00
CA ASP A 76 -17.82 -2.36 -14.78
C ASP A 76 -17.16 -2.22 -13.39
N GLY A 77 -17.57 -3.05 -12.42
CA GLY A 77 -17.02 -3.08 -11.06
C GLY A 77 -15.85 -4.05 -10.89
N SER A 78 -15.17 -4.45 -11.97
CA SER A 78 -14.11 -5.47 -11.94
C SER A 78 -12.98 -5.12 -10.96
N SER A 79 -12.62 -3.83 -10.85
CA SER A 79 -11.61 -3.31 -9.91
C SER A 79 -12.16 -2.88 -8.55
N GLY A 80 -13.45 -3.11 -8.27
CA GLY A 80 -14.11 -2.68 -7.03
C GLY A 80 -14.65 -1.25 -7.05
N TYR A 81 -14.08 -0.36 -7.86
CA TYR A 81 -14.43 1.07 -7.93
C TYR A 81 -14.95 1.48 -9.31
N HIS A 82 -15.95 2.37 -9.35
CA HIS A 82 -16.37 3.03 -10.57
C HIS A 82 -16.71 4.52 -10.34
N TYR A 83 -16.12 5.41 -11.14
CA TYR A 83 -16.19 6.87 -10.94
C TYR A 83 -17.60 7.47 -11.07
N SER A 84 -18.59 6.75 -11.57
CA SER A 84 -19.97 7.27 -11.61
C SER A 84 -20.73 7.07 -10.29
N ASP A 85 -20.16 6.33 -9.35
CA ASP A 85 -20.86 5.94 -8.13
C ASP A 85 -20.61 6.96 -7.02
N ASP A 86 -21.59 7.09 -6.13
CA ASP A 86 -21.61 8.05 -5.02
C ASP A 86 -21.69 7.35 -3.65
N ILE A 87 -21.54 6.02 -3.61
CA ILE A 87 -21.55 5.19 -2.40
C ILE A 87 -20.27 4.38 -2.28
N ILE A 88 -19.61 4.45 -1.12
CA ILE A 88 -18.49 3.58 -0.73
C ILE A 88 -18.99 2.57 0.32
N TYR A 89 -18.72 1.29 0.07
CA TYR A 89 -19.01 0.18 0.98
C TYR A 89 -17.89 -0.05 2.00
N GLY A 90 -16.67 0.33 1.65
CA GLY A 90 -15.48 0.28 2.50
C GLY A 90 -14.20 0.32 1.67
N PHE A 91 -13.10 -0.05 2.31
CA PHE A 91 -11.76 -0.06 1.73
C PHE A 91 -11.15 -1.45 1.87
N SER A 92 -10.92 -2.14 0.75
CA SER A 92 -10.35 -3.48 0.72
C SER A 92 -8.88 -3.47 0.25
N HIS A 93 -8.17 -4.60 0.41
CA HIS A 93 -6.70 -4.65 0.36
C HIS A 93 -6.12 -5.32 -0.89
N THR A 94 -6.97 -5.88 -1.76
CA THR A 94 -6.55 -6.55 -3.00
C THR A 94 -7.44 -6.08 -4.14
N HIS A 95 -6.84 -5.72 -5.28
CA HIS A 95 -7.56 -5.25 -6.45
C HIS A 95 -6.85 -5.64 -7.75
N LEU A 96 -7.64 -5.89 -8.78
CA LEU A 96 -7.14 -6.10 -10.14
C LEU A 96 -7.37 -4.82 -10.97
N SER A 97 -6.38 -4.44 -11.79
CA SER A 97 -6.47 -3.25 -12.62
C SER A 97 -6.62 -3.61 -14.09
N GLY A 98 -7.67 -3.12 -14.73
CA GLY A 98 -7.93 -3.27 -16.17
C GLY A 98 -8.46 -4.64 -16.57
N THR A 99 -8.94 -5.46 -15.63
CA THR A 99 -9.50 -6.78 -15.95
C THR A 99 -10.96 -6.68 -16.39
N GLY A 100 -11.40 -7.64 -17.21
CA GLY A 100 -12.81 -7.78 -17.60
C GLY A 100 -13.59 -8.80 -16.77
N ILE A 101 -12.99 -9.31 -15.68
CA ILE A 101 -13.63 -10.23 -14.74
C ILE A 101 -13.29 -9.75 -13.32
N PRO A 102 -14.30 -9.57 -12.44
CA PRO A 102 -14.08 -9.17 -11.06
C PRO A 102 -13.42 -10.29 -10.22
N ASP A 103 -12.42 -9.92 -9.42
CA ASP A 103 -11.82 -10.75 -8.37
C ASP A 103 -11.08 -9.85 -7.36
N GLY A 104 -10.68 -10.40 -6.21
CA GLY A 104 -10.04 -9.67 -5.12
C GLY A 104 -11.05 -9.02 -4.17
N CYS A 105 -10.90 -7.72 -3.92
CA CYS A 105 -11.67 -6.95 -2.94
C CYS A 105 -11.64 -7.61 -1.54
N ASP A 106 -10.49 -8.17 -1.15
CA ASP A 106 -10.35 -8.95 0.07
C ASP A 106 -10.13 -8.05 1.30
N ILE A 107 -10.67 -8.49 2.43
CA ILE A 107 -10.46 -7.88 3.75
C ILE A 107 -10.94 -6.42 3.74
N LEU A 108 -12.25 -6.21 3.72
CA LEU A 108 -12.86 -4.88 3.67
C LEU A 108 -12.98 -4.28 5.08
N PHE A 109 -12.49 -3.05 5.24
CA PHE A 109 -12.70 -2.23 6.43
C PHE A 109 -13.48 -0.95 6.09
N MET A 110 -14.45 -0.56 6.93
CA MET A 110 -15.23 0.66 6.75
C MET A 110 -15.34 1.44 8.07
N PRO A 111 -14.81 2.67 8.19
CA PRO A 111 -15.04 3.51 9.35
C PRO A 111 -16.47 4.03 9.38
N THR A 112 -17.06 4.12 10.57
CA THR A 112 -18.42 4.58 10.77
C THR A 112 -18.61 5.11 12.19
N VAL A 113 -19.82 5.57 12.52
CA VAL A 113 -20.16 6.09 13.85
C VAL A 113 -21.35 5.34 14.45
N GLY A 114 -21.41 5.29 15.78
CA GLY A 114 -22.46 4.62 16.53
C GLY A 114 -22.38 3.09 16.48
N TYR A 115 -23.54 2.44 16.50
CA TYR A 115 -23.68 0.98 16.44
C TYR A 115 -24.16 0.56 15.04
N PRO A 116 -23.24 0.27 14.10
CA PRO A 116 -23.63 -0.12 12.76
C PRO A 116 -24.36 -1.47 12.78
N GLN A 117 -25.39 -1.58 11.94
CA GLN A 117 -26.02 -2.87 11.69
C GLN A 117 -25.04 -3.76 10.90
N LEU A 118 -24.96 -5.03 11.30
CA LEU A 118 -24.16 -6.06 10.65
C LEU A 118 -25.12 -7.07 10.01
N PRO A 119 -25.69 -6.76 8.83
CA PRO A 119 -26.71 -7.60 8.20
C PRO A 119 -26.16 -8.99 7.89
N ARG A 120 -27.06 -9.99 7.86
CA ARG A 120 -26.75 -11.41 7.67
C ARG A 120 -27.01 -11.93 6.25
N THR A 121 -27.30 -11.03 5.30
CA THR A 121 -27.59 -11.38 3.91
C THR A 121 -27.12 -10.31 2.93
N ARG A 122 -26.75 -10.75 1.72
CA ARG A 122 -26.57 -9.87 0.56
C ARG A 122 -27.95 -9.60 -0.03
N GLY A 123 -28.48 -8.39 0.16
CA GLY A 123 -29.65 -7.89 -0.54
C GLY A 123 -30.98 -7.88 0.22
N ASN A 124 -31.74 -6.82 -0.06
CA ASN A 124 -33.12 -6.43 0.32
C ASN A 124 -33.34 -5.70 1.65
N GLU A 125 -32.33 -5.53 2.51
CA GLU A 125 -32.43 -4.56 3.60
C GLU A 125 -32.06 -3.15 3.10
N THR A 126 -32.84 -2.15 3.51
CA THR A 126 -32.75 -0.78 2.99
C THR A 126 -31.32 -0.22 3.09
N PRO A 127 -30.74 0.34 2.00
CA PRO A 127 -29.35 0.81 1.93
C PRO A 127 -28.95 1.82 3.01
N GLU A 128 -29.91 2.56 3.55
CA GLU A 128 -29.69 3.71 4.44
C GLU A 128 -29.17 3.32 5.84
N LYS A 129 -29.29 2.05 6.25
CA LYS A 129 -29.02 1.61 7.64
C LYS A 129 -27.74 0.77 7.87
N ASN A 130 -26.97 0.47 6.83
CA ASN A 130 -25.69 -0.25 6.94
C ASN A 130 -24.51 0.68 7.30
N TYR A 131 -23.27 0.17 7.26
CA TYR A 131 -22.05 0.96 7.51
C TYR A 131 -21.53 1.74 6.30
N GLN A 132 -22.09 1.55 5.10
CA GLN A 132 -21.73 2.30 3.89
C GLN A 132 -21.94 3.82 4.05
N SER A 133 -21.27 4.60 3.22
CA SER A 133 -21.42 6.06 3.20
C SER A 133 -21.54 6.58 1.79
N THR A 134 -22.32 7.64 1.61
CA THR A 134 -22.19 8.47 0.41
C THR A 134 -20.88 9.26 0.45
N PHE A 135 -20.42 9.70 -0.71
CA PHE A 135 -19.28 10.59 -0.89
C PHE A 135 -19.44 11.45 -2.15
N SER A 136 -18.52 12.40 -2.33
CA SER A 136 -18.44 13.21 -3.55
C SER A 136 -16.99 13.30 -4.02
N HIS A 137 -16.76 13.22 -5.34
CA HIS A 137 -15.44 13.43 -5.94
C HIS A 137 -14.84 14.81 -5.63
N SER A 138 -15.67 15.81 -5.29
CA SER A 138 -15.17 17.12 -4.83
C SER A 138 -14.38 17.03 -3.52
N ASN A 139 -14.64 16.01 -2.71
CA ASN A 139 -13.97 15.71 -1.45
C ASN A 139 -13.11 14.44 -1.54
N GLU A 140 -12.71 14.05 -2.75
CA GLU A 140 -11.92 12.87 -3.03
C GLU A 140 -10.59 13.27 -3.69
N LYS A 141 -9.50 12.61 -3.30
CA LYS A 141 -8.16 12.88 -3.82
C LYS A 141 -7.39 11.58 -3.95
N ALA A 142 -6.63 11.45 -5.03
CA ALA A 142 -5.72 10.34 -5.24
C ALA A 142 -4.40 10.85 -5.83
N GLU A 143 -3.29 10.29 -5.36
CA GLU A 143 -1.94 10.47 -5.91
C GLU A 143 -1.17 9.13 -5.78
N PRO A 144 -0.06 8.91 -6.50
CA PRO A 144 0.69 7.67 -6.38
C PRO A 144 1.08 7.35 -4.93
N GLY A 145 0.54 6.25 -4.39
CA GLY A 145 0.76 5.80 -3.02
C GLY A 145 -0.16 6.43 -1.96
N TYR A 146 -1.16 7.22 -2.34
CA TYR A 146 -2.11 7.83 -1.40
C TYR A 146 -3.51 8.04 -1.99
N TYR A 147 -4.52 7.80 -1.17
CA TYR A 147 -5.92 8.10 -1.47
C TYR A 147 -6.58 8.76 -0.25
N SER A 148 -7.54 9.66 -0.47
CA SER A 148 -8.40 10.15 0.60
C SER A 148 -9.78 10.54 0.13
N VAL A 149 -10.76 10.34 0.99
CA VAL A 149 -12.16 10.71 0.74
C VAL A 149 -12.83 11.15 2.03
N ARG A 150 -13.71 12.15 1.94
CA ARG A 150 -14.64 12.48 3.02
C ARG A 150 -15.92 11.65 2.86
N LEU A 151 -16.20 10.83 3.86
CA LEU A 151 -17.42 10.06 3.99
C LEU A 151 -18.47 10.93 4.67
N ASP A 152 -19.61 11.14 4.01
CA ASP A 152 -20.68 11.99 4.52
C ASP A 152 -21.27 11.42 5.82
N LYS A 153 -21.44 10.10 5.87
CA LYS A 153 -21.95 9.40 7.05
C LYS A 153 -20.91 9.46 8.16
N GLY A 154 -21.26 10.16 9.23
CA GLY A 154 -20.39 10.36 10.39
C GLY A 154 -19.34 11.45 10.21
N ASP A 155 -19.29 12.10 9.03
CA ASP A 155 -18.31 13.15 8.72
C ASP A 155 -16.86 12.69 9.01
N ILE A 156 -16.43 11.67 8.26
CA ILE A 156 -15.17 10.98 8.48
C ILE A 156 -14.25 11.23 7.29
N LEU A 157 -13.06 11.78 7.54
CA LEU A 157 -12.00 11.78 6.54
C LEU A 157 -11.25 10.45 6.61
N ALA A 158 -11.34 9.66 5.56
CA ALA A 158 -10.54 8.46 5.38
C ALA A 158 -9.32 8.76 4.50
N GLU A 159 -8.14 8.41 4.98
CA GLU A 159 -6.87 8.55 4.27
C GLU A 159 -6.16 7.19 4.23
N LEU A 160 -5.65 6.82 3.07
CA LEU A 160 -5.06 5.51 2.79
C LEU A 160 -3.65 5.69 2.21
N THR A 161 -2.71 4.90 2.68
CA THR A 161 -1.39 4.70 2.06
C THR A 161 -0.98 3.24 2.21
N ALA A 162 0.13 2.82 1.61
CA ALA A 162 0.57 1.44 1.67
C ALA A 162 2.09 1.31 1.65
N THR A 163 2.57 0.26 2.30
CA THR A 163 3.87 -0.36 2.01
C THR A 163 3.68 -1.45 0.95
N SER A 164 4.68 -2.29 0.73
CA SER A 164 4.58 -3.34 -0.27
C SER A 164 3.59 -4.44 0.14
N ARG A 165 3.39 -4.72 1.45
CA ARG A 165 2.53 -5.80 1.95
C ARG A 165 1.59 -5.38 3.09
N VAL A 166 1.60 -4.11 3.46
CA VAL A 166 0.78 -3.56 4.55
C VAL A 166 0.02 -2.33 4.07
N GLY A 167 -1.30 -2.36 4.16
CA GLY A 167 -2.16 -1.19 4.00
C GLY A 167 -2.20 -0.38 5.29
N PHE A 168 -2.20 0.95 5.18
CA PHE A 168 -2.23 1.85 6.33
C PHE A 168 -3.34 2.88 6.16
N HIS A 169 -4.25 2.91 7.12
CA HIS A 169 -5.42 3.76 7.16
C HIS A 169 -5.26 4.82 8.26
N ARG A 170 -5.74 6.02 8.00
CA ARG A 170 -5.97 7.07 8.98
C ARG A 170 -7.40 7.57 8.83
N TYR A 171 -8.21 7.35 9.86
CA TYR A 171 -9.59 7.82 9.93
C TYR A 171 -9.67 9.00 10.89
N THR A 172 -10.09 10.16 10.42
CA THR A 172 -10.32 11.35 11.24
C THR A 172 -11.82 11.61 11.37
N PHE A 173 -12.35 11.45 12.57
CA PHE A 173 -13.75 11.68 12.91
C PHE A 173 -13.94 13.17 13.22
N GLN A 174 -14.65 13.90 12.36
CA GLN A 174 -14.81 15.35 12.53
C GLN A 174 -15.84 15.70 13.62
N ARG A 175 -16.69 14.74 13.98
CA ARG A 175 -17.73 14.89 14.99
C ARG A 175 -17.44 14.00 16.19
N LYS A 176 -17.82 14.49 17.38
CA LYS A 176 -17.84 13.65 18.59
C LYS A 176 -18.97 12.64 18.45
N ALA A 177 -18.60 11.40 18.18
CA ALA A 177 -19.49 10.25 18.16
C ALA A 177 -18.72 9.01 18.62
N GLU A 178 -19.43 7.93 18.94
CA GLU A 178 -18.79 6.63 19.15
C GLU A 178 -18.19 6.16 17.83
N ALA A 179 -16.87 6.19 17.74
CA ALA A 179 -16.17 5.76 16.54
C ALA A 179 -16.22 4.23 16.42
N ALA A 180 -16.49 3.74 15.23
CA ALA A 180 -16.40 2.32 14.93
C ALA A 180 -15.68 2.09 13.61
N VAL A 181 -15.08 0.92 13.46
CA VAL A 181 -14.59 0.40 12.18
C VAL A 181 -15.21 -0.98 11.99
N VAL A 182 -15.85 -1.22 10.86
CA VAL A 182 -16.41 -2.51 10.50
C VAL A 182 -15.39 -3.30 9.68
N LEU A 183 -15.09 -4.52 10.09
CA LEU A 183 -14.49 -5.56 9.26
C LEU A 183 -15.61 -6.37 8.61
N ASP A 184 -15.64 -6.42 7.28
CA ASP A 184 -16.53 -7.29 6.52
C ASP A 184 -15.73 -8.35 5.75
N LEU A 185 -15.82 -9.61 6.19
CA LEU A 185 -15.21 -10.75 5.49
C LEU A 185 -16.18 -11.42 4.50
N LYS A 186 -17.47 -11.06 4.52
CA LYS A 186 -18.44 -11.50 3.50
C LYS A 186 -18.19 -10.82 2.16
N TRP A 187 -17.82 -9.55 2.21
CA TRP A 187 -17.52 -8.77 1.01
C TRP A 187 -16.43 -9.42 0.16
N ARG A 188 -16.46 -9.41 -1.17
CA ARG A 188 -17.60 -9.21 -2.10
C ARG A 188 -18.02 -10.54 -2.71
N ASP A 189 -17.01 -11.24 -3.21
CA ASP A 189 -17.10 -12.50 -3.93
C ASP A 189 -17.59 -13.64 -3.02
N LYS A 190 -17.94 -14.79 -3.63
CA LYS A 190 -18.45 -15.93 -2.89
C LYS A 190 -17.42 -16.43 -1.86
N VAL A 191 -17.68 -16.16 -0.60
CA VAL A 191 -16.89 -16.69 0.53
C VAL A 191 -17.15 -18.18 0.70
N LEU A 192 -16.07 -18.95 0.62
CA LEU A 192 -16.05 -20.40 0.84
C LEU A 192 -15.76 -20.76 2.29
N ASP A 193 -14.96 -19.95 2.98
CA ASP A 193 -14.62 -20.09 4.40
C ASP A 193 -13.96 -18.80 4.91
N SER A 194 -14.14 -18.46 6.19
CA SER A 194 -13.43 -17.35 6.82
C SER A 194 -13.29 -17.56 8.32
N GLU A 195 -12.23 -17.00 8.90
CA GLU A 195 -11.97 -17.01 10.33
C GLU A 195 -11.42 -15.65 10.75
N PHE A 196 -11.78 -15.18 11.94
CA PHE A 196 -10.99 -14.18 12.65
C PHE A 196 -10.91 -14.49 14.14
N ARG A 197 -9.89 -13.93 14.78
CA ARG A 197 -9.64 -13.98 16.22
C ARG A 197 -9.33 -12.58 16.73
N ILE A 198 -9.91 -12.24 17.88
CA ILE A 198 -9.48 -11.08 18.65
C ILE A 198 -8.26 -11.51 19.46
N VAL A 199 -7.09 -11.01 19.11
CA VAL A 199 -5.81 -11.38 19.75
C VAL A 199 -5.65 -10.63 21.07
N ASP A 200 -5.97 -9.35 21.03
CA ASP A 200 -5.97 -8.43 22.17
C ASP A 200 -6.92 -7.25 21.86
N ASP A 201 -6.92 -6.22 22.70
CA ASP A 201 -7.77 -5.04 22.55
C ASP A 201 -7.36 -4.10 21.42
N LYS A 202 -6.29 -4.41 20.67
CA LYS A 202 -5.80 -3.62 19.52
C LYS A 202 -5.57 -4.45 18.26
N ARG A 203 -5.70 -5.78 18.32
CA ARG A 203 -5.36 -6.66 17.21
C ARG A 203 -6.43 -7.70 16.91
N ILE A 204 -6.77 -7.79 15.63
CA ILE A 204 -7.59 -8.85 15.04
C ILE A 204 -6.80 -9.49 13.89
N GLU A 205 -6.88 -10.80 13.76
CA GLU A 205 -6.20 -11.53 12.69
C GLU A 205 -7.08 -12.67 12.18
N GLY A 206 -6.81 -13.16 10.97
CA GLY A 206 -7.66 -14.17 10.38
C GLY A 206 -7.34 -14.48 8.92
N TYR A 207 -8.34 -15.04 8.24
CA TYR A 207 -8.30 -15.26 6.80
C TYR A 207 -9.67 -15.18 6.17
N ARG A 208 -9.68 -14.90 4.87
CA ARG A 208 -10.81 -15.06 3.97
C ARG A 208 -10.42 -16.04 2.86
N ARG A 209 -11.31 -16.99 2.57
CA ARG A 209 -11.22 -17.90 1.42
C ARG A 209 -12.42 -17.69 0.51
N SER A 210 -12.17 -17.40 -0.75
CA SER A 210 -13.18 -16.98 -1.73
C SER A 210 -13.07 -17.75 -3.05
N SER A 211 -14.13 -17.64 -3.85
CA SER A 211 -14.20 -18.12 -5.23
C SER A 211 -14.83 -17.06 -6.14
N SER A 212 -14.05 -16.57 -7.10
CA SER A 212 -14.53 -15.79 -8.25
C SER A 212 -13.87 -16.28 -9.54
N TRP A 213 -12.95 -15.51 -10.13
CA TRP A 213 -12.13 -15.96 -11.26
C TRP A 213 -11.14 -17.02 -10.77
N ALA A 214 -10.39 -16.74 -9.71
CA ALA A 214 -9.69 -17.71 -8.90
C ALA A 214 -10.70 -18.49 -8.04
N LYS A 215 -10.72 -19.82 -8.17
CA LYS A 215 -11.73 -20.69 -7.54
C LYS A 215 -11.45 -21.03 -6.07
N ASN A 216 -10.25 -20.75 -5.58
CA ASN A 216 -9.83 -21.08 -4.23
C ASN A 216 -8.74 -20.10 -3.76
N GLN A 217 -9.10 -18.82 -3.68
CA GLN A 217 -8.20 -17.78 -3.21
C GLN A 217 -8.23 -17.73 -1.68
N ILE A 218 -7.07 -17.60 -1.04
CA ILE A 218 -6.96 -17.39 0.41
C ILE A 218 -6.10 -16.16 0.66
N VAL A 219 -6.63 -15.25 1.47
CA VAL A 219 -5.91 -14.07 1.98
C VAL A 219 -5.93 -14.13 3.50
N TYR A 220 -4.74 -14.26 4.09
CA TYR A 220 -4.52 -14.14 5.52
C TYR A 220 -4.25 -12.69 5.88
N PHE A 221 -4.71 -12.22 7.03
CA PHE A 221 -4.50 -10.84 7.46
C PHE A 221 -4.16 -10.73 8.95
N VAL A 222 -3.46 -9.64 9.27
CA VAL A 222 -3.27 -9.12 10.63
C VAL A 222 -3.59 -7.65 10.60
N ALA A 223 -4.57 -7.23 11.40
CA ALA A 223 -4.99 -5.86 11.55
C ALA A 223 -4.68 -5.37 12.97
N GLU A 224 -3.98 -4.25 13.07
CA GLU A 224 -3.60 -3.60 14.32
C GLU A 224 -4.13 -2.16 14.33
N PHE A 225 -4.70 -1.73 15.46
CA PHE A 225 -5.29 -0.41 15.66
C PHE A 225 -4.48 0.41 16.67
N SER A 226 -4.42 1.73 16.47
CA SER A 226 -3.73 2.63 17.41
C SER A 226 -4.47 2.73 18.75
N GLU A 227 -5.79 2.61 18.70
CA GLU A 227 -6.72 2.74 19.82
C GLU A 227 -7.26 1.37 20.23
N THR A 228 -7.54 1.19 21.52
CA THR A 228 -8.17 -0.02 22.04
C THR A 228 -9.64 -0.09 21.59
N PHE A 229 -10.13 -1.28 21.27
CA PHE A 229 -11.51 -1.50 20.86
C PHE A 229 -12.25 -2.52 21.73
N SER A 230 -13.57 -2.40 21.75
CA SER A 230 -14.47 -3.53 22.04
C SER A 230 -15.07 -4.05 20.74
N THR A 231 -15.49 -5.31 20.71
CA THR A 231 -15.98 -5.95 19.47
C THR A 231 -17.42 -6.42 19.61
N MET A 232 -18.20 -6.17 18.57
CA MET A 232 -19.47 -6.84 18.30
C MET A 232 -19.36 -7.59 16.98
N SER A 233 -19.86 -8.83 16.90
CA SER A 233 -19.69 -9.66 15.71
C SER A 233 -20.99 -10.35 15.28
N ALA A 234 -21.11 -10.65 13.99
CA ALA A 234 -22.29 -11.28 13.40
C ALA A 234 -21.93 -12.29 12.29
N GLY A 235 -22.87 -13.21 12.02
CA GLY A 235 -22.89 -14.14 10.86
C GLY A 235 -21.89 -15.30 10.89
N GLY A 236 -21.13 -15.46 11.97
CA GLY A 236 -20.33 -16.65 12.26
C GLY A 236 -20.64 -17.25 13.63
N ASN A 237 -19.92 -18.32 13.97
CA ASN A 237 -19.97 -18.98 15.28
C ASN A 237 -18.60 -18.96 15.94
N TRP A 238 -18.57 -18.62 17.23
CA TRP A 238 -17.36 -18.78 18.04
C TRP A 238 -17.11 -20.25 18.31
N ASN A 239 -15.87 -20.70 18.10
CA ASN A 239 -15.42 -22.03 18.49
C ASN A 239 -14.76 -22.00 19.88
N SER A 240 -14.50 -23.19 20.43
CA SER A 240 -13.87 -23.36 21.75
C SER A 240 -12.47 -22.75 21.87
N SER A 241 -11.81 -22.47 20.73
CA SER A 241 -10.48 -21.85 20.68
C SER A 241 -10.52 -20.32 20.58
N GLY A 242 -11.70 -19.71 20.74
CA GLY A 242 -11.89 -18.25 20.68
C GLY A 242 -11.80 -17.65 19.28
N ALA A 243 -12.01 -18.44 18.23
CA ALA A 243 -12.09 -17.95 16.86
C ALA A 243 -13.54 -17.94 16.37
N MET A 244 -13.92 -16.90 15.64
CA MET A 244 -15.18 -16.88 14.91
C MET A 244 -14.97 -17.49 13.53
N LYS A 245 -15.84 -18.41 13.12
CA LYS A 245 -15.85 -19.04 11.79
C LYS A 245 -17.19 -18.94 11.09
N GLY A 246 -17.18 -18.87 9.77
CA GLY A 246 -18.38 -18.77 8.95
C GLY A 246 -18.10 -18.23 7.55
N THR A 247 -19.16 -18.07 6.76
CA THR A 247 -19.10 -17.55 5.38
C THR A 247 -19.78 -16.19 5.22
N ASP A 248 -20.23 -15.60 6.34
CA ASP A 248 -20.94 -14.33 6.39
C ASP A 248 -20.52 -13.49 7.61
N MET A 249 -19.22 -13.44 7.87
CA MET A 249 -18.70 -12.84 9.09
C MET A 249 -18.45 -11.34 8.96
N ARG A 250 -18.92 -10.62 9.99
CA ARG A 250 -18.64 -9.19 10.18
C ARG A 250 -18.30 -8.90 11.63
N ALA A 251 -17.48 -7.88 11.87
CA ALA A 251 -17.17 -7.37 13.19
C ALA A 251 -17.18 -5.84 13.20
N ALA A 252 -17.87 -5.23 14.15
CA ALA A 252 -17.75 -3.82 14.47
C ALA A 252 -16.78 -3.66 15.65
N LEU A 253 -15.69 -2.91 15.43
CA LEU A 253 -14.69 -2.55 16.41
C LEU A 253 -14.98 -1.14 16.91
N HIS A 254 -15.36 -0.99 18.18
CA HIS A 254 -15.80 0.27 18.78
C HIS A 254 -14.68 0.92 19.60
N PHE A 255 -14.45 2.21 19.37
CA PHE A 255 -13.36 2.97 19.98
C PHE A 255 -13.88 4.07 20.89
N ARG A 256 -13.29 4.20 22.08
CA ARG A 256 -13.51 5.33 22.99
C ARG A 256 -12.38 6.34 22.84
N LEU A 257 -12.54 7.30 21.93
CA LEU A 257 -11.46 8.23 21.57
C LEU A 257 -11.22 9.34 22.61
N GLY A 258 -12.18 9.61 23.50
CA GLY A 258 -12.05 10.70 24.48
C GLY A 258 -11.87 12.06 23.80
N SER A 259 -10.73 12.72 24.00
CA SER A 259 -10.36 13.96 23.31
C SER A 259 -9.68 13.75 21.95
N ARG A 260 -9.29 12.50 21.64
CA ARG A 260 -8.75 12.14 20.33
C ARG A 260 -9.86 12.06 19.31
N ASN A 261 -9.50 12.17 18.03
CA ASN A 261 -10.44 12.06 16.92
C ASN A 261 -9.88 11.25 15.74
N LYS A 262 -8.77 10.53 15.95
CA LYS A 262 -8.10 9.73 14.92
C LYS A 262 -8.01 8.28 15.35
N VAL A 263 -8.29 7.38 14.41
CA VAL A 263 -7.98 5.95 14.52
C VAL A 263 -7.04 5.62 13.36
N LEU A 264 -5.89 5.05 13.68
CA LEU A 264 -4.98 4.48 12.70
C LEU A 264 -5.17 2.97 12.66
N LEU A 265 -5.12 2.39 11.47
CA LEU A 265 -5.27 0.94 11.24
C LEU A 265 -4.21 0.45 10.26
N LYS A 266 -3.39 -0.51 10.68
CA LYS A 266 -2.43 -1.22 9.82
C LYS A 266 -2.99 -2.59 9.49
N VAL A 267 -3.00 -2.98 8.23
CA VAL A 267 -3.46 -4.31 7.79
C VAL A 267 -2.40 -4.93 6.90
N ALA A 268 -1.71 -5.94 7.42
CA ALA A 268 -0.79 -6.75 6.63
C ALA A 268 -1.52 -7.96 6.04
N ILE A 269 -1.21 -8.31 4.80
CA ILE A 269 -1.75 -9.49 4.14
C ILE A 269 -0.67 -10.51 3.80
N SER A 270 -1.07 -11.77 3.62
CA SER A 270 -0.23 -12.87 3.14
C SER A 270 -1.09 -13.87 2.37
N HIS A 271 -0.53 -14.46 1.32
CA HIS A 271 -1.14 -15.60 0.61
C HIS A 271 -0.70 -16.96 1.18
N VAL A 272 0.10 -16.96 2.25
CA VAL A 272 0.69 -18.17 2.85
C VAL A 272 0.10 -18.48 4.22
N SER A 273 0.09 -17.51 5.14
CA SER A 273 -0.33 -17.74 6.53
C SER A 273 -0.52 -16.45 7.34
N ILE A 274 -1.25 -16.53 8.45
CA ILE A 274 -1.34 -15.45 9.46
C ILE A 274 0.07 -15.06 9.95
N GLU A 275 0.93 -16.04 10.20
CA GLU A 275 2.31 -15.78 10.63
C GLU A 275 3.13 -15.02 9.58
N GLY A 276 2.89 -15.29 8.29
CA GLY A 276 3.45 -14.51 7.18
C GLY A 276 3.00 -13.05 7.23
N ALA A 277 1.71 -12.81 7.43
CA ALA A 277 1.16 -11.47 7.58
C ALA A 277 1.72 -10.74 8.82
N ARG A 278 1.92 -11.42 9.96
CA ARG A 278 2.57 -10.84 11.15
C ARG A 278 4.01 -10.40 10.85
N LYS A 279 4.79 -11.25 10.17
CA LYS A 279 6.16 -10.91 9.76
C LYS A 279 6.19 -9.74 8.78
N ASN A 280 5.25 -9.70 7.82
CA ASN A 280 5.12 -8.59 6.89
C ASN A 280 4.87 -7.28 7.65
N LEU A 281 3.92 -7.28 8.60
CA LEU A 281 3.62 -6.12 9.46
C LEU A 281 4.85 -5.65 10.24
N ALA A 282 5.52 -6.56 10.95
CA ALA A 282 6.66 -6.23 11.79
C ALA A 282 7.87 -5.71 10.99
N ALA A 283 8.08 -6.22 9.78
CA ALA A 283 9.20 -5.83 8.93
C ALA A 283 8.98 -4.50 8.20
N GLU A 284 7.77 -4.24 7.71
CA GLU A 284 7.49 -3.09 6.84
C GLU A 284 6.89 -1.91 7.59
N LEU A 285 6.10 -2.14 8.65
CA LEU A 285 5.38 -1.07 9.35
C LEU A 285 5.26 -1.29 10.88
N PRO A 286 6.39 -1.25 11.62
CA PRO A 286 6.37 -1.37 13.08
C PRO A 286 5.83 -0.11 13.79
N GLY A 287 5.94 1.07 13.17
CA GLY A 287 5.52 2.36 13.72
C GLY A 287 4.11 2.80 13.30
N TRP A 288 3.78 4.07 13.60
CA TRP A 288 2.47 4.69 13.34
C TRP A 288 2.56 6.02 12.57
N ASP A 289 3.70 6.33 11.97
CA ASP A 289 3.91 7.57 11.22
C ASP A 289 3.32 7.45 9.80
N PHE A 290 2.04 7.81 9.68
CA PHE A 290 1.30 7.76 8.42
C PHE A 290 1.90 8.64 7.34
N ASP A 291 2.29 9.87 7.70
CA ASP A 291 2.81 10.84 6.73
C ASP A 291 4.20 10.42 6.23
N LYS A 292 4.99 9.75 7.06
CA LYS A 292 6.22 9.09 6.62
C LYS A 292 5.95 7.98 5.60
N VAL A 293 4.99 7.07 5.85
CA VAL A 293 4.69 5.99 4.89
C VAL A 293 4.21 6.55 3.56
N ARG A 294 3.34 7.57 3.60
CA ARG A 294 2.91 8.31 2.40
C ARG A 294 4.10 8.93 1.66
N SER A 295 5.01 9.58 2.39
CA SER A 295 6.21 10.19 1.81
C SER A 295 7.14 9.15 1.17
N ASP A 296 7.35 8.02 1.84
CA ASP A 296 8.16 6.90 1.34
C ASP A 296 7.53 6.30 0.07
N ALA A 297 6.20 6.14 0.03
CA ALA A 297 5.47 5.67 -1.15
C ALA A 297 5.61 6.64 -2.33
N LYS A 298 5.43 7.94 -2.09
CA LYS A 298 5.64 8.99 -3.09
C LYS A 298 7.08 9.01 -3.62
N ALA A 299 8.07 8.80 -2.75
CA ALA A 299 9.48 8.72 -3.14
C ALA A 299 9.75 7.50 -4.03
N ALA A 300 9.18 6.33 -3.69
CA ALA A 300 9.29 5.12 -4.51
C ALA A 300 8.67 5.32 -5.90
N TRP A 301 7.49 5.95 -5.97
CA TRP A 301 6.88 6.29 -7.25
C TRP A 301 7.69 7.29 -8.07
N ASN A 302 8.22 8.35 -7.47
CA ASN A 302 9.11 9.27 -8.19
C ASN A 302 10.35 8.56 -8.74
N LYS A 303 10.95 7.63 -7.98
CA LYS A 303 12.07 6.81 -8.46
C LYS A 303 11.68 5.99 -9.69
N GLU A 304 10.51 5.36 -9.69
CA GLU A 304 10.03 4.54 -10.82
C GLU A 304 9.65 5.38 -12.04
N LEU A 305 8.91 6.47 -11.85
CA LEU A 305 8.47 7.36 -12.94
C LEU A 305 9.64 8.14 -13.56
N SER A 306 10.69 8.45 -12.78
CA SER A 306 11.89 9.13 -13.28
C SER A 306 12.70 8.32 -14.29
N LYS A 307 12.38 7.03 -14.48
CA LYS A 307 13.06 6.17 -15.47
C LYS A 307 12.82 6.61 -16.90
N ILE A 308 11.79 7.41 -17.16
CA ILE A 308 11.51 7.99 -18.47
C ILE A 308 11.17 9.46 -18.28
N GLU A 309 11.99 10.34 -18.85
CA GLU A 309 11.72 11.78 -18.93
C GLU A 309 11.13 12.11 -20.30
N VAL A 310 10.09 12.93 -20.33
CA VAL A 310 9.39 13.36 -21.55
C VAL A 310 9.37 14.89 -21.64
N SER A 311 9.46 15.43 -22.86
CA SER A 311 9.45 16.86 -23.15
C SER A 311 8.69 17.17 -24.44
N GLY A 312 8.23 18.41 -24.61
CA GLY A 312 7.64 18.89 -25.87
C GLY A 312 6.15 18.60 -26.06
N GLY A 313 5.45 18.10 -25.02
CA GLY A 313 3.99 17.90 -25.01
C GLY A 313 3.25 18.87 -24.07
N THR A 314 1.93 18.91 -24.16
CA THR A 314 1.07 19.66 -23.22
C THR A 314 1.03 19.00 -21.84
N ASP A 315 0.58 19.73 -20.82
CA ASP A 315 0.33 19.18 -19.47
C ASP A 315 -0.63 17.98 -19.50
N ALA A 316 -1.64 18.01 -20.38
CA ALA A 316 -2.57 16.91 -20.57
C ALA A 316 -1.88 15.67 -21.16
N GLN A 317 -1.03 15.85 -22.18
CA GLN A 317 -0.25 14.75 -22.76
C GLN A 317 0.75 14.16 -21.74
N THR A 318 1.38 15.04 -20.96
CA THR A 318 2.29 14.64 -19.88
C THR A 318 1.55 13.85 -18.80
N THR A 319 0.36 14.29 -18.43
CA THR A 319 -0.51 13.59 -17.47
C THR A 319 -0.91 12.21 -17.97
N THR A 320 -1.36 12.13 -19.23
CA THR A 320 -1.70 10.85 -19.88
C THR A 320 -0.50 9.90 -19.90
N PHE A 321 0.69 10.39 -20.25
CA PHE A 321 1.90 9.59 -20.30
C PHE A 321 2.29 9.01 -18.93
N TYR A 322 2.43 9.85 -17.90
CA TYR A 322 2.84 9.37 -16.57
C TYR A 322 1.76 8.54 -15.90
N THR A 323 0.49 8.80 -16.15
CA THR A 323 -0.60 7.96 -15.65
C THR A 323 -0.62 6.59 -16.32
N ALA A 324 -0.40 6.52 -17.63
CA ALA A 324 -0.23 5.24 -18.32
C ALA A 324 0.99 4.48 -17.78
N LEU A 325 2.13 5.15 -17.59
CA LEU A 325 3.34 4.55 -17.02
C LEU A 325 3.08 4.01 -15.61
N TYR A 326 2.38 4.76 -14.76
CA TYR A 326 1.92 4.32 -13.45
C TYR A 326 1.12 3.01 -13.54
N HIS A 327 0.12 2.93 -14.44
CA HIS A 327 -0.67 1.70 -14.62
C HIS A 327 0.15 0.49 -15.09
N THR A 328 1.28 0.70 -15.79
CA THR A 328 2.18 -0.43 -16.15
C THR A 328 2.99 -0.96 -14.96
N MET A 329 3.02 -0.24 -13.85
CA MET A 329 3.88 -0.51 -12.70
C MET A 329 3.11 -0.85 -11.42
N ILE A 330 1.77 -0.82 -11.43
CA ILE A 330 0.95 -1.30 -10.30
C ILE A 330 0.81 -2.83 -10.30
N GLN A 331 1.03 -3.49 -11.44
CA GLN A 331 1.01 -4.94 -11.63
C GLN A 331 2.11 -5.35 -12.63
N PRO A 332 2.68 -6.58 -12.56
CA PRO A 332 2.34 -7.70 -11.67
C PRO A 332 2.71 -7.45 -10.20
N ASN A 333 1.93 -8.00 -9.28
CA ASN A 333 2.13 -7.81 -7.84
C ASN A 333 3.17 -8.77 -7.30
N ILE A 334 4.00 -8.31 -6.33
CA ILE A 334 4.78 -9.25 -5.52
C ILE A 334 3.82 -10.20 -4.79
N PHE A 335 4.14 -11.49 -4.79
CA PHE A 335 3.25 -12.54 -4.27
C PHE A 335 3.88 -13.37 -3.13
N ASN A 336 5.09 -13.01 -2.71
CA ASN A 336 5.79 -13.63 -1.59
C ASN A 336 5.77 -12.75 -0.34
N ASP A 337 5.76 -13.38 0.83
CA ASP A 337 5.97 -12.72 2.13
C ASP A 337 7.40 -12.18 2.26
N VAL A 338 7.67 -11.37 3.29
CA VAL A 338 9.01 -10.81 3.56
C VAL A 338 10.08 -11.87 3.84
N ASP A 339 9.66 -13.07 4.27
CA ASP A 339 10.53 -14.22 4.46
C ASP A 339 10.73 -15.03 3.16
N GLY A 340 10.18 -14.57 2.04
CA GLY A 340 10.34 -15.18 0.72
C GLY A 340 9.44 -16.38 0.45
N ARG A 341 8.56 -16.76 1.39
CA ARG A 341 7.58 -17.82 1.15
C ARG A 341 6.44 -17.32 0.26
N TYR A 342 5.93 -18.20 -0.60
CA TYR A 342 4.78 -17.91 -1.47
C TYR A 342 3.96 -19.18 -1.74
N LYS A 343 2.71 -19.00 -2.15
CA LYS A 343 1.84 -20.11 -2.58
C LYS A 343 2.02 -20.34 -4.08
N GLY A 344 2.44 -21.54 -4.48
CA GLY A 344 2.59 -21.93 -5.87
C GLY A 344 1.26 -22.32 -6.53
N HIS A 345 1.26 -22.40 -7.86
CA HIS A 345 0.11 -22.86 -8.65
C HIS A 345 -0.28 -24.31 -8.35
N ASP A 346 0.65 -25.11 -7.82
CA ASP A 346 0.41 -26.47 -7.31
C ASP A 346 -0.31 -26.49 -5.94
N GLY A 347 -0.64 -25.33 -5.39
CA GLY A 347 -1.26 -25.19 -4.08
C GLY A 347 -0.31 -25.46 -2.92
N LYS A 348 1.00 -25.59 -3.14
CA LYS A 348 1.99 -25.81 -2.08
C LYS A 348 2.70 -24.51 -1.72
N VAL A 349 3.28 -24.46 -0.52
CA VAL A 349 4.12 -23.34 -0.10
C VAL A 349 5.53 -23.58 -0.59
N HIS A 350 6.10 -22.60 -1.28
CA HIS A 350 7.45 -22.60 -1.82
C HIS A 350 8.27 -21.47 -1.20
N GLN A 351 9.59 -21.53 -1.39
CA GLN A 351 10.55 -20.58 -0.84
C GLN A 351 11.40 -20.00 -1.97
N LEU A 352 11.47 -18.66 -2.08
CA LEU A 352 12.36 -18.02 -3.04
C LEU A 352 13.83 -18.35 -2.76
N SER A 353 14.58 -18.61 -3.83
CA SER A 353 16.03 -18.80 -3.76
C SER A 353 16.72 -17.54 -3.19
N GLY A 354 17.65 -17.73 -2.25
CA GLY A 354 18.31 -16.63 -1.53
C GLY A 354 17.58 -16.11 -0.29
N TYR A 355 16.46 -16.74 0.10
CA TYR A 355 15.79 -16.56 1.40
C TYR A 355 15.85 -17.81 2.30
N ALA A 356 16.33 -18.94 1.78
CA ALA A 356 16.52 -20.17 2.54
C ALA A 356 17.50 -19.95 3.70
N GLY A 357 17.08 -20.29 4.94
CA GLY A 357 17.89 -20.13 6.16
C GLY A 357 17.86 -18.73 6.79
N VAL A 358 17.10 -17.79 6.23
CA VAL A 358 16.96 -16.44 6.79
C VAL A 358 15.81 -16.42 7.79
N SER A 359 16.11 -16.53 9.09
CA SER A 359 15.15 -16.41 10.20
C SER A 359 14.83 -14.95 10.60
N ARG A 360 15.45 -13.97 9.93
CA ARG A 360 15.28 -12.53 10.21
C ARG A 360 14.66 -11.81 9.00
N PRO A 361 13.74 -10.86 9.21
CA PRO A 361 13.16 -10.11 8.10
C PRO A 361 14.26 -9.44 7.27
N HIS A 362 14.35 -9.76 5.99
CA HIS A 362 15.20 -9.04 5.07
C HIS A 362 14.53 -7.70 4.78
N VAL A 363 14.87 -6.68 5.57
CA VAL A 363 14.48 -5.29 5.29
C VAL A 363 15.23 -4.88 4.04
N SER A 364 14.59 -4.98 2.87
CA SER A 364 15.15 -4.43 1.64
C SER A 364 15.12 -2.92 1.77
N LYS A 365 16.25 -2.31 2.15
CA LYS A 365 16.43 -0.85 2.09
C LYS A 365 16.54 -0.32 0.66
N ASP A 366 16.51 -1.22 -0.33
CA ASP A 366 16.45 -0.88 -1.74
C ASP A 366 16.06 -2.14 -2.55
N PRO A 367 14.97 -2.13 -3.36
CA PRO A 367 14.64 -3.25 -4.23
C PRO A 367 15.72 -3.55 -5.29
N THR A 368 16.69 -2.66 -5.49
CA THR A 368 17.71 -2.77 -6.55
C THR A 368 19.12 -3.20 -6.09
N ALA A 369 19.39 -3.34 -4.80
CA ALA A 369 20.75 -3.63 -4.32
C ALA A 369 21.05 -5.13 -4.17
N ARG A 370 21.31 -5.86 -5.27
CA ARG A 370 22.12 -7.11 -5.24
C ARG A 370 23.02 -7.23 -6.49
N LYS A 371 24.30 -7.53 -6.23
CA LYS A 371 25.47 -7.40 -7.14
C LYS A 371 25.49 -8.37 -8.34
N ASN A 372 25.90 -7.80 -9.48
CA ASN A 372 26.61 -8.30 -10.68
C ASN A 372 26.72 -9.80 -11.00
N HIS A 373 26.26 -10.15 -12.21
CA HIS A 373 26.94 -11.03 -13.18
C HIS A 373 26.59 -10.60 -14.63
N PRO A 374 27.42 -10.90 -15.64
CA PRO A 374 27.65 -10.00 -16.77
C PRO A 374 26.54 -9.99 -17.84
N VAL A 375 26.46 -8.81 -18.44
CA VAL A 375 25.76 -8.38 -19.67
C VAL A 375 25.35 -9.51 -20.62
N ARG A 376 24.04 -9.77 -20.73
CA ARG A 376 23.36 -9.97 -22.02
C ARG A 376 21.82 -9.80 -21.89
N SER A 377 21.26 -9.17 -22.92
CA SER A 377 19.87 -8.75 -23.19
C SER A 377 19.35 -7.53 -22.41
N LYS A 378 19.47 -6.35 -23.05
CA LYS A 378 18.78 -5.10 -22.72
C LYS A 378 17.24 -5.28 -22.85
N GLN A 379 16.50 -4.53 -22.03
CA GLN A 379 15.04 -4.32 -22.06
C GLN A 379 14.12 -5.48 -21.60
N ARG A 380 14.33 -6.00 -20.38
CA ARG A 380 13.25 -6.59 -19.59
C ARG A 380 13.30 -6.07 -18.15
N PRO A 381 12.16 -5.64 -17.55
CA PRO A 381 12.11 -5.32 -16.13
C PRO A 381 12.62 -6.51 -15.29
N PRO A 382 13.39 -6.28 -14.21
CA PRO A 382 13.94 -7.33 -13.34
C PRO A 382 12.89 -8.29 -12.73
N LEU A 383 11.61 -7.91 -12.72
CA LEU A 383 10.50 -8.70 -12.18
C LEU A 383 10.12 -9.90 -13.05
N LEU A 384 10.37 -9.87 -14.37
CA LEU A 384 10.04 -10.98 -15.28
C LEU A 384 11.11 -12.08 -15.33
N ARG A 385 12.09 -12.05 -14.42
CA ARG A 385 13.11 -13.11 -14.23
C ARG A 385 12.92 -13.90 -12.93
N LYS A 386 11.86 -13.65 -12.16
CA LYS A 386 11.58 -14.32 -10.89
C LYS A 386 10.36 -15.22 -10.98
#